data_AF-A0A6C0INF1-F1
#
_entry.id   AF-A0A6C0INF1-F1
#
_cell.length_a   1.000
_cell.length_b   1.000
_cell.length_c   1.000
_cell.angle_alpha   90.00
_cell.angle_beta   90.00
_cell.angle_gamma   90.00
#
_symmetry.space_group_name_H-M   'P 1'
#
loop_
_entity.id
_entity.type
_entity.pdbx_description
1 polymer ?
#
loop_
_entity_poly.entity_id
_entity_poly.type
_entity_poly.pdbx_seq_one_letter_code
_entity_poly.pdbx_strand_id
1 'polypeptide(L)'
;MTKLPAKSWDYIPELEYEKDYVVEFELWNLRAILRNINENKRAASPVYQKLVIPHLQELVDKLETLEAKLDREIETDGDKTIYDLVDE
;
A
#
# COMPACT_ATOMS: atom_id res chain seq x y z
N MET A 1 -8.14 34.68 -25.81
CA MET A 1 -8.30 33.64 -24.78
C MET A 1 -7.50 32.44 -25.24
N THR A 2 -6.35 32.21 -24.62
CA THR A 2 -5.49 31.05 -24.88
C THR A 2 -6.22 29.78 -24.42
N LYS A 3 -6.43 28.84 -25.35
CA LYS A 3 -6.96 27.51 -25.02
C LYS A 3 -6.04 26.88 -23.98
N LEU A 4 -6.62 26.38 -22.89
CA LEU A 4 -5.92 25.51 -21.95
C LEU A 4 -5.34 24.31 -22.72
N PRO A 5 -4.13 23.83 -22.36
CA PRO A 5 -3.55 22.66 -23.02
C PRO A 5 -4.49 21.47 -22.84
N ALA A 6 -4.87 20.85 -23.96
CA ALA A 6 -5.66 19.63 -23.99
C ALA A 6 -4.72 18.44 -23.77
N LYS A 7 -4.82 17.88 -22.57
CA LYS A 7 -4.49 16.54 -22.07
C LYS A 7 -4.01 16.76 -20.64
N SER A 8 -4.94 16.57 -19.71
CA SER A 8 -4.58 15.94 -18.45
C SER A 8 -3.65 14.78 -18.77
N TRP A 9 -2.60 14.61 -17.98
CA TRP A 9 -1.92 13.32 -17.94
C TRP A 9 -3.00 12.31 -17.54
N ASP A 10 -3.63 11.68 -18.54
CA ASP A 10 -4.56 10.60 -18.30
C ASP A 10 -3.70 9.55 -17.60
N TYR A 11 -3.98 9.35 -16.32
CA TYR A 11 -3.28 8.38 -15.49
C TYR A 11 -3.34 7.05 -16.24
N ILE A 12 -2.17 6.57 -16.66
CA ILE A 12 -2.00 5.26 -17.27
C ILE A 12 -1.69 4.35 -16.09
N PRO A 13 -2.64 3.49 -15.68
CA PRO A 13 -2.36 2.54 -14.61
C PRO A 13 -1.28 1.59 -15.11
N GLU A 14 -0.12 1.63 -14.47
CA GLU A 14 0.93 0.64 -14.68
C GLU A 14 1.06 -0.14 -13.37
N LEU A 15 0.29 -1.23 -13.27
CA LEU A 15 0.15 -2.01 -12.03
C LEU A 15 1.49 -2.49 -11.47
N GLU A 16 2.45 -2.85 -12.33
CA GLU A 16 3.80 -3.22 -11.91
C GLU A 16 4.49 -2.07 -11.16
N TYR A 17 4.44 -0.84 -11.70
CA TYR A 17 5.03 0.32 -11.02
C TYR A 17 4.28 0.66 -9.73
N GLU A 18 2.96 0.54 -9.72
CA GLU A 18 2.16 0.82 -8.53
C GLU A 18 2.39 -0.20 -7.43
N LYS A 19 2.55 -1.47 -7.79
CA LYS A 19 2.94 -2.52 -6.85
C LYS A 19 4.33 -2.22 -6.28
N ASP A 20 5.34 -2.07 -7.14
CA ASP A 20 6.73 -1.98 -6.73
C ASP A 20 7.06 -0.66 -5.99
N TYR A 21 6.57 0.48 -6.51
CA TYR A 21 6.97 1.80 -5.98
C TYR A 21 6.02 2.35 -4.93
N VAL A 22 4.80 1.82 -4.80
CA VAL A 22 3.82 2.31 -3.83
C VAL A 22 3.52 1.25 -2.79
N VAL A 23 2.98 0.09 -3.18
CA VAL A 23 2.50 -0.91 -2.23
C VAL A 23 3.66 -1.58 -1.48
N GLU A 24 4.65 -2.10 -2.20
CA GLU A 24 5.82 -2.74 -1.59
C GLU A 24 6.65 -1.76 -0.75
N PHE A 25 6.78 -0.50 -1.22
CA PHE A 25 7.48 0.55 -0.49
C PHE A 25 6.81 0.86 0.87
N GLU A 26 5.49 1.02 0.88
CA GLU A 26 4.75 1.28 2.13
C GLU A 26 4.76 0.06 3.07
N LEU A 27 4.65 -1.16 2.52
CA LEU A 27 4.82 -2.39 3.30
C LEU A 27 6.18 -2.44 3.98
N TRP A 28 7.25 -2.12 3.25
CA TRP A 28 8.60 -2.07 3.79
C TRP A 28 8.71 -1.05 4.93
N ASN A 29 8.15 0.15 4.75
CA ASN A 29 8.14 1.20 5.78
C ASN A 29 7.37 0.77 7.04
N LEU A 30 6.17 0.23 6.89
CA LEU A 30 5.33 -0.19 8.01
C LEU A 30 5.97 -1.33 8.80
N ARG A 31 6.55 -2.32 8.11
CA ARG A 31 7.30 -3.41 8.75
C ARG A 31 8.52 -2.87 9.50
N ALA A 32 9.22 -1.88 8.96
CA ALA A 32 10.34 -1.21 9.65
C ALA A 32 9.89 -0.44 10.89
N ILE A 33 8.75 0.26 10.83
CA ILE A 33 8.14 0.95 11.98
C ILE A 33 7.79 -0.06 13.08
N LEU A 34 7.10 -1.15 12.73
CA LEU A 34 6.73 -2.21 13.67
C LEU A 34 7.97 -2.83 14.34
N ARG A 35 9.01 -3.13 13.56
CA ARG A 35 10.29 -3.63 14.09
C ARG A 35 10.90 -2.64 15.09
N ASN A 36 11.01 -1.37 14.70
CA ASN A 36 11.55 -0.33 15.58
C ASN A 36 10.74 -0.14 16.87
N ILE A 37 9.41 -0.28 16.81
CA ILE A 37 8.56 -0.23 18.00
C ILE A 37 8.92 -1.42 18.90
N ASN A 38 8.92 -2.64 18.37
CA ASN A 38 9.15 -3.87 19.13
C ASN A 38 10.54 -3.96 19.78
N GLU A 39 11.56 -3.39 19.13
CA GLU A 39 12.93 -3.33 19.68
C GLU A 39 13.09 -2.28 20.80
N ASN A 40 12.13 -1.37 20.97
CA ASN A 40 12.23 -0.27 21.93
C ASN A 40 11.50 -0.59 23.24
N LYS A 41 12.04 -0.14 24.39
CA LYS A 41 11.41 -0.35 25.71
C LYS A 41 9.99 0.25 25.80
N ARG A 42 9.67 1.22 24.94
CA ARG A 42 8.34 1.82 24.81
C ARG A 42 7.28 0.86 24.24
N ALA A 43 7.68 -0.25 23.60
CA ALA A 43 6.78 -1.31 23.15
C ALA A 43 5.89 -1.82 24.28
N ALA A 44 6.41 -1.89 25.51
CA ALA A 44 5.67 -2.36 26.68
C ALA A 44 4.55 -1.40 27.14
N SER A 45 4.49 -0.19 26.59
CA SER A 45 3.40 0.74 26.87
C SER A 45 2.07 0.15 26.42
N PRO A 46 1.01 0.20 27.27
CA PRO A 46 -0.31 -0.29 26.90
C PRO A 46 -0.89 0.37 25.65
N VAL A 47 -0.53 1.62 25.36
CA VAL A 47 -0.98 2.33 24.15
C VAL A 47 -0.40 1.69 22.90
N TYR A 48 0.90 1.36 22.92
CA TYR A 48 1.52 0.67 21.80
C TYR A 48 0.94 -0.73 21.61
N GLN A 49 0.82 -1.51 22.70
CA GLN A 49 0.32 -2.89 22.64
C GLN A 49 -1.15 -3.00 22.21
N LYS A 50 -2.02 -2.11 22.70
CA LYS A 50 -3.48 -2.24 22.50
C LYS A 50 -4.02 -1.44 21.34
N LEU A 51 -3.31 -0.40 20.90
CA LEU A 51 -3.80 0.52 19.88
C LEU A 51 -2.86 0.53 18.68
N VAL A 52 -1.62 0.98 18.87
CA VAL A 52 -0.71 1.29 17.75
C VAL A 52 -0.30 0.04 16.99
N ILE A 53 0.22 -0.98 17.67
CA ILE A 53 0.69 -2.22 17.02
C ILE A 53 -0.45 -2.92 16.28
N PRO A 54 -1.65 -3.13 16.87
CA PRO A 54 -2.77 -3.72 16.14
C PRO A 54 -3.19 -2.95 14.89
N HIS A 55 -3.25 -1.61 14.96
CA HIS A 55 -3.64 -0.81 13.79
C HIS A 55 -2.58 -0.86 12.69
N LEU A 56 -1.30 -0.80 13.05
CA LEU A 56 -0.21 -0.93 12.08
C LEU A 56 -0.21 -2.33 11.45
N GLN A 57 -0.49 -3.37 12.23
CA GLN A 57 -0.61 -4.73 11.70
C GLN A 57 -1.80 -4.85 10.74
N GLU A 58 -2.96 -4.28 11.09
CA GLU A 58 -4.13 -4.29 10.19
C GLU A 58 -3.83 -3.57 8.86
N LEU A 59 -3.06 -2.49 8.89
CA LEU A 59 -2.61 -1.80 7.67
C LEU A 59 -1.66 -2.65 6.84
N VAL A 60 -0.72 -3.36 7.48
CA VAL A 60 0.16 -4.32 6.81
C VAL A 60 -0.67 -5.42 6.14
N ASP A 61 -1.59 -6.05 6.87
CA ASP A 61 -2.41 -7.15 6.36
C ASP A 61 -3.26 -6.72 5.15
N LYS A 62 -3.80 -5.49 5.17
CA LYS A 62 -4.54 -4.90 4.04
C LYS A 62 -3.65 -4.68 2.82
N LEU A 63 -2.45 -4.15 3.01
CA LEU A 63 -1.51 -3.92 1.92
C LEU A 63 -0.95 -5.23 1.35
N GLU A 64 -0.68 -6.24 2.17
CA GLU A 64 -0.28 -7.59 1.70
C GLU A 64 -1.41 -8.24 0.89
N THR A 65 -2.66 -8.05 1.29
CA THR A 65 -3.83 -8.51 0.51
C THR A 65 -3.91 -7.80 -0.84
N LEU A 66 -3.66 -6.48 -0.87
CA LEU A 66 -3.64 -5.71 -2.11
C LEU A 66 -2.47 -6.12 -3.02
N GLU A 67 -1.28 -6.32 -2.46
CA GLU A 67 -0.09 -6.83 -3.17
C GLU A 67 -0.41 -8.17 -3.85
N ALA A 68 -1.03 -9.12 -3.13
CA ALA A 68 -1.41 -10.41 -3.70
C ALA A 68 -2.48 -10.30 -4.81
N LYS A 69 -3.41 -9.34 -4.70
CA LYS A 69 -4.38 -9.04 -5.76
C LYS A 69 -3.69 -8.47 -7.00
N LEU A 70 -2.74 -7.55 -6.81
CA LEU A 70 -1.94 -6.96 -7.88
C LEU A 70 -1.09 -8.02 -8.59
N ASP A 71 -0.39 -8.88 -7.84
CA ASP A 71 0.38 -9.99 -8.40
C ASP A 71 -0.47 -10.87 -9.31
N ARG A 72 -1.65 -11.24 -8.84
CA ARG A 72 -2.58 -12.05 -9.63
C ARG A 72 -3.04 -11.33 -10.89
N GLU A 73 -3.38 -10.05 -10.79
CA GLU A 73 -3.84 -9.26 -11.95
C GLU A 73 -2.72 -9.18 -13.00
N ILE A 74 -1.49 -8.88 -12.58
CA ILE A 74 -0.30 -8.82 -13.44
C ILE A 74 0.01 -10.18 -14.07
N GLU A 75 0.02 -11.27 -13.29
CA GLU A 75 0.28 -12.62 -13.80
C GLU A 75 -0.74 -13.08 -14.85
N THR A 76 -1.98 -12.60 -14.75
CA THR A 76 -3.06 -12.96 -15.67
C THR A 76 -3.24 -11.99 -16.84
N ASP A 77 -2.41 -10.95 -16.94
CA ASP A 77 -2.59 -9.83 -17.88
C ASP A 77 -4.03 -9.29 -17.83
N GLY A 78 -4.53 -9.12 -16.61
CA GLY A 78 -5.89 -8.68 -16.34
C GLY A 78 -6.10 -7.19 -16.65
N ASP A 79 -7.37 -6.75 -16.66
CA ASP A 79 -7.76 -5.40 -17.08
C ASP A 79 -8.14 -4.46 -15.91
N LYS A 80 -8.05 -4.94 -14.67
CA LYS A 80 -8.37 -4.14 -13.49
C LYS A 80 -7.27 -3.14 -13.15
N THR A 81 -7.68 -2.00 -12.64
CA THR A 81 -6.76 -1.01 -12.05
C THR A 81 -6.60 -1.24 -10.56
N ILE A 82 -5.63 -0.57 -9.92
CA ILE A 82 -5.48 -0.63 -8.46
C ILE A 82 -6.77 -0.22 -7.72
N TYR A 83 -7.55 0.70 -8.28
CA TYR A 83 -8.81 1.16 -7.68
C TYR A 83 -9.86 0.05 -7.66
N ASP A 84 -9.95 -0.73 -8.73
CA ASP A 84 -10.86 -1.87 -8.80
C ASP A 84 -10.49 -2.93 -7.74
N LEU A 85 -9.19 -3.14 -7.52
CA LEU A 85 -8.68 -4.14 -6.58
C LEU A 85 -8.83 -3.72 -5.11
N VAL A 86 -8.81 -2.41 -4.81
CA VAL A 86 -8.98 -1.88 -3.45
C VAL A 86 -10.41 -2.06 -2.94
N ASP A 87 -11.41 -1.95 -3.83
CA ASP A 87 -12.83 -2.00 -3.48
C ASP A 87 -13.45 -3.42 -3.48
N GLU A 88 -12.67 -4.45 -3.83
CA GLU A 88 -13.05 -5.88 -3.82
C GLU A 88 -12.93 -6.57 -2.44
#